data_AF-A0A5D3B194-F1
#
_entry.id   AF-A0A5D3B194-F1
#
_cell.length_a   1.000
_cell.length_b   1.000
_cell.length_c   1.000
_cell.angle_alpha   90.00
_cell.angle_beta   90.00
_cell.angle_gamma   90.00
#
_symmetry.space_group_name_H-M   'P 1'
#
loop_
_entity.id
_entity.type
_entity.pdbx_description
1 polymer ?
#
loop_
_entity_poly.entity_id
_entity_poly.type
_entity_poly.pdbx_seq_one_letter_code
_entity_poly.pdbx_strand_id
1 'polypeptide(L)'
;MMITVAHDRTWSELEPSRQFSQGRTHQSTGLTILRDNDDIFKDGNLSPHPDSTVFIMSSIAFDADKKNLSRKTIVFPRYVEGATNDEYFRSADTASRMNQDIFDGLKRTEYGWLDEAFANKDPEVLARQEKDLLQSLQDIHDDYKNVQILSVGEDDFKLAESSIYDPCDQEE
;
A
#
# COMPACT_ATOMS: atom_id res chain seq x y z
N MET A 1 6.34 -0.75 -20.83
CA MET A 1 6.35 -1.90 -19.90
C MET A 1 5.93 -1.35 -18.56
N MET A 2 4.82 -1.87 -18.02
CA MET A 2 3.94 -1.20 -17.07
C MET A 2 4.21 -1.69 -15.66
N ILE A 3 4.61 -0.83 -14.71
CA ILE A 3 4.37 -1.11 -13.29
C ILE A 3 4.10 0.20 -12.55
N THR A 4 2.83 0.43 -12.30
CA THR A 4 2.37 1.03 -11.05
C THR A 4 1.04 0.36 -10.74
N VAL A 5 0.87 -0.11 -9.51
CA VAL A 5 -0.29 -0.91 -9.13
C VAL A 5 -1.00 -0.25 -7.95
N ALA A 6 -2.03 0.54 -8.24
CA ALA A 6 -2.94 1.01 -7.21
C ALA A 6 -3.91 -0.13 -6.85
N HIS A 7 -4.08 -0.45 -5.58
CA HIS A 7 -5.08 -1.40 -5.08
C HIS A 7 -5.95 -0.71 -4.04
N ASP A 8 -7.27 -0.76 -4.18
CA ASP A 8 -8.23 -0.30 -3.15
C ASP A 8 -8.93 -1.49 -2.53
N ARG A 9 -8.91 -1.70 -1.21
CA ARG A 9 -9.58 -2.84 -0.56
C ARG A 9 -10.43 -2.38 0.61
N THR A 10 -11.65 -2.88 0.72
CA THR A 10 -12.63 -2.46 1.74
C THR A 10 -13.06 -3.63 2.64
N TRP A 11 -13.13 -3.37 3.94
CA TRP A 11 -13.71 -4.19 5.01
C TRP A 11 -14.94 -3.47 5.56
N SER A 12 -16.15 -4.00 5.32
CA SER A 12 -17.40 -3.41 5.81
C SER A 12 -18.25 -4.46 6.54
N GLU A 13 -18.92 -4.05 7.62
CA GLU A 13 -19.89 -4.89 8.35
C GLU A 13 -21.32 -4.77 7.79
N LEU A 14 -21.62 -3.70 7.02
CA LEU A 14 -23.01 -3.28 6.71
C LEU A 14 -23.58 -3.70 5.35
N GLU A 15 -23.04 -4.73 4.69
CA GLU A 15 -23.73 -5.40 3.59
C GLU A 15 -24.16 -6.83 3.99
N PRO A 16 -25.39 -7.29 3.66
CA PRO A 16 -25.86 -8.65 3.97
C PRO A 16 -25.06 -9.78 3.33
N SER A 17 -24.04 -9.46 2.53
CA SER A 17 -23.04 -10.40 2.08
C SER A 17 -21.67 -9.91 2.50
N ARG A 18 -21.00 -10.76 3.29
CA ARG A 18 -19.57 -10.78 3.60
C ARG A 18 -18.72 -10.69 2.33
N GLN A 19 -18.69 -9.55 1.68
CA GLN A 19 -17.90 -9.29 0.49
C GLN A 19 -16.79 -8.32 0.86
N PHE A 20 -15.59 -8.88 0.99
CA PHE A 20 -14.39 -8.13 0.69
C PHE A 20 -14.54 -7.66 -0.76
N SER A 21 -14.61 -6.35 -1.00
CA SER A 21 -14.47 -5.85 -2.36
C SER A 21 -13.09 -6.28 -2.85
N GLN A 22 -13.05 -7.12 -3.89
CA GLN A 22 -11.79 -7.39 -4.58
C GLN A 22 -11.30 -6.06 -5.12
N GLY A 23 -10.13 -5.66 -4.67
CA GLY A 23 -9.65 -4.34 -5.01
C GLY A 23 -9.47 -4.15 -6.49
N ARG A 24 -9.76 -2.93 -6.95
CA ARG A 24 -9.41 -2.55 -8.32
C ARG A 24 -7.92 -2.31 -8.37
N THR A 25 -7.24 -3.21 -9.08
CA THR A 25 -5.86 -3.03 -9.53
C THR A 25 -5.88 -2.12 -10.75
N HIS A 26 -5.39 -0.89 -10.62
CA HIS A 26 -5.18 -0.01 -11.76
C HIS A 26 -3.74 -0.17 -12.25
N GLN A 27 -3.56 -0.40 -13.56
CA GLN A 27 -2.27 -0.52 -14.22
C GLN A 27 -1.98 0.76 -15.02
N SER A 28 -0.86 1.43 -14.73
CA SER A 28 -0.37 2.57 -15.52
C SER A 28 0.70 2.12 -16.53
N THR A 29 0.81 2.83 -17.66
CA THR A 29 1.70 2.49 -18.80
C THR A 29 3.18 2.69 -18.52
N GLY A 30 3.53 3.40 -17.44
CA GLY A 30 4.90 3.79 -17.06
C GLY A 30 5.43 3.12 -15.79
N LEU A 31 6.73 3.34 -15.53
CA LEU A 31 7.41 3.02 -14.28
C LEU A 31 7.74 4.33 -13.58
N THR A 32 7.01 4.67 -12.52
CA THR A 32 7.32 5.83 -11.69
C THR A 32 8.28 5.41 -10.58
N ILE A 33 9.52 5.90 -10.63
CA ILE A 33 10.57 5.61 -9.65
C ILE A 33 10.66 6.79 -8.68
N LEU A 34 10.46 6.52 -7.39
CA LEU A 34 10.60 7.54 -6.35
C LEU A 34 12.06 7.76 -5.97
N ARG A 35 12.43 9.02 -5.76
CA ARG A 35 13.74 9.44 -5.25
C ARG A 35 13.58 10.01 -3.85
N ASP A 36 14.62 9.90 -3.04
CA ASP A 36 14.61 10.39 -1.65
C ASP A 36 14.32 11.91 -1.53
N ASN A 37 14.50 12.66 -2.62
CA ASN A 37 14.25 14.10 -2.70
C ASN A 37 12.91 14.45 -3.36
N ASP A 38 12.03 13.48 -3.59
CA ASP A 38 10.67 13.75 -4.09
C ASP A 38 9.84 14.44 -3.00
N ASP A 39 8.88 15.28 -3.41
CA ASP A 39 8.11 16.13 -2.49
C ASP A 39 7.37 15.34 -1.40
N ILE A 40 7.03 14.10 -1.71
CA ILE A 40 6.39 13.15 -0.79
C ILE A 40 7.22 12.80 0.45
N PHE A 41 8.54 13.00 0.39
CA PHE A 41 9.47 12.80 1.50
C PHE A 41 9.90 14.11 2.18
N LYS A 42 9.53 15.28 1.64
CA LYS A 42 9.98 16.58 2.15
C LYS A 42 9.15 17.09 3.33
N ASP A 43 7.85 16.81 3.31
CA ASP A 43 6.89 17.44 4.24
C ASP A 43 6.46 16.55 5.41
N GLY A 44 6.72 15.24 5.37
CA GLY A 44 6.20 14.29 6.35
C GLY A 44 7.31 13.51 7.07
N ASN A 45 7.00 12.94 8.24
CA ASN A 45 7.81 11.97 8.99
C ASN A 45 8.12 10.65 8.22
N LEU A 46 8.09 10.66 6.89
CA LEU A 46 8.33 9.53 6.01
C LEU A 46 9.80 9.55 5.60
N SER A 47 10.61 8.81 6.33
CA SER A 47 12.01 8.61 5.97
C SER A 47 12.17 7.24 5.29
N PRO A 48 12.65 7.20 4.03
CA PRO A 48 12.95 5.94 3.37
C PRO A 48 14.06 5.22 4.14
N HIS A 49 13.83 3.95 4.49
CA HIS A 49 14.84 3.13 5.15
C HIS A 49 15.96 2.85 4.15
N PRO A 50 17.24 2.93 4.54
CA PRO A 50 18.38 2.82 3.61
C PRO A 50 18.35 1.52 2.79
N ASP A 51 17.91 0.42 3.39
CA ASP A 51 17.86 -0.90 2.74
C ASP A 51 16.62 -1.13 1.86
N SER A 52 15.66 -0.20 1.83
CA SER A 52 14.45 -0.36 1.04
C SER A 52 14.69 0.01 -0.42
N THR A 53 14.28 -0.88 -1.32
CA THR A 53 14.37 -0.70 -2.78
C THR A 53 12.99 -0.49 -3.42
N VAL A 54 11.93 -0.64 -2.63
CA VAL A 54 10.54 -0.47 -3.07
C VAL A 54 9.66 -0.07 -1.89
N PHE A 55 8.65 0.75 -2.19
CA PHE A 55 7.68 1.25 -1.23
C PHE A 55 6.29 0.72 -1.56
N ILE A 56 5.54 0.36 -0.53
CA ILE A 56 4.09 0.25 -0.55
C ILE A 56 3.55 1.50 0.15
N MET A 57 3.14 2.49 -0.62
CA MET A 57 2.34 3.57 -0.07
C MET A 57 0.96 3.03 0.32
N SER A 58 0.50 3.30 1.53
CA SER A 58 -0.74 2.78 2.08
C SER A 58 -1.54 3.90 2.74
N SER A 59 -2.79 4.09 2.33
CA SER A 59 -3.74 5.00 2.96
C SER A 59 -4.91 4.22 3.53
N ILE A 60 -5.27 4.53 4.77
CA ILE A 60 -6.35 3.87 5.50
C ILE A 60 -7.49 4.86 5.68
N ALA A 61 -8.71 4.46 5.31
CA ALA A 61 -9.91 5.21 5.59
C ALA A 61 -10.79 4.44 6.58
N PHE A 62 -11.22 5.11 7.65
CA PHE A 62 -12.04 4.49 8.70
C PHE A 62 -13.28 5.36 8.97
N ASP A 63 -14.45 4.75 8.82
CA ASP A 63 -15.77 5.33 9.10
C ASP A 63 -16.52 4.39 10.05
N ALA A 64 -16.42 4.68 11.36
CA ALA A 64 -17.03 3.86 12.39
C ALA A 64 -18.56 3.83 12.32
N ASP A 65 -19.18 4.95 11.94
CA ASP A 65 -20.64 5.08 11.91
C ASP A 65 -21.23 4.27 10.74
N LYS A 66 -20.52 4.23 9.61
CA LYS A 66 -20.86 3.35 8.46
C LYS A 66 -20.21 1.97 8.53
N LYS A 67 -19.54 1.64 9.64
CA LYS A 67 -18.83 0.37 9.85
C LYS A 67 -18.00 -0.04 8.64
N ASN A 68 -17.22 0.92 8.14
CA ASN A 68 -16.40 0.79 6.95
C ASN A 68 -14.94 1.10 7.29
N LEU A 69 -14.05 0.21 6.90
CA LEU A 69 -12.61 0.36 6.98
C LEU A 69 -12.06 0.01 5.60
N SER A 70 -11.23 0.85 5.01
CA SER A 70 -10.59 0.55 3.73
C SER A 70 -9.11 0.87 3.75
N ARG A 71 -8.39 0.23 2.84
CA ARG A 71 -6.96 0.40 2.61
C ARG A 71 -6.71 0.52 1.13
N LYS A 72 -6.12 1.64 0.75
CA LYS A 72 -5.62 1.88 -0.59
C LYS A 72 -4.11 1.78 -0.59
N THR A 73 -3.55 1.16 -1.61
CA THR A 73 -2.10 1.02 -1.74
C THR A 73 -1.63 1.35 -3.13
N ILE A 74 -0.41 1.86 -3.23
CA ILE A 74 0.32 2.05 -4.48
C ILE A 74 1.74 1.53 -4.28
N VAL A 75 2.27 0.81 -5.26
CA VAL A 75 3.65 0.32 -5.24
C VAL A 75 4.56 1.23 -6.07
N PHE A 76 5.66 1.69 -5.47
CA PHE A 76 6.69 2.49 -6.12
C PHE A 76 8.08 1.90 -5.89
N PRO A 77 8.85 1.58 -6.94
CA PRO A 77 10.29 1.35 -6.79
C PRO A 77 10.98 2.62 -6.27
N ARG A 78 11.99 2.43 -5.42
CA ARG A 78 12.91 3.50 -5.02
C ARG A 78 14.08 3.53 -5.98
N TYR A 79 14.56 4.71 -6.33
CA TYR A 79 15.80 4.86 -7.08
C TYR A 79 16.98 4.24 -6.33
N VAL A 80 17.70 3.35 -7.00
CA VAL A 80 18.94 2.75 -6.53
C VAL A 80 20.00 2.96 -7.59
N GLU A 81 21.14 3.53 -7.21
CA GLU A 81 22.23 3.81 -8.15
C GLU A 81 22.71 2.51 -8.82
N GLY A 82 22.77 2.52 -10.15
CA GLY A 82 23.20 1.37 -10.95
C GLY A 82 22.15 0.27 -11.13
N ALA A 83 20.95 0.39 -10.55
CA ALA A 83 19.90 -0.59 -10.75
C ALA A 83 19.35 -0.58 -12.19
N THR A 84 19.16 -1.78 -12.72
CA THR A 84 18.57 -2.06 -14.02
C THR A 84 17.04 -2.05 -13.95
N ASN A 85 16.39 -1.93 -15.12
CA ASN A 85 14.93 -2.03 -15.19
C ASN A 85 14.41 -3.37 -14.64
N ASP A 86 15.10 -4.48 -14.89
CA ASP A 86 14.72 -5.80 -14.38
C ASP A 86 14.78 -5.88 -12.85
N GLU A 87 15.65 -5.10 -12.20
CA GLU A 87 15.70 -5.00 -10.73
C GLU A 87 14.54 -4.18 -10.17
N TYR A 88 14.15 -3.10 -10.84
CA TYR A 88 12.94 -2.35 -10.48
C TYR A 88 11.68 -3.19 -10.64
N PHE A 89 11.57 -3.97 -11.73
CA PHE A 89 10.45 -4.88 -11.94
C PHE A 89 10.36 -5.95 -10.85
N ARG A 90 11.48 -6.62 -10.53
CA ARG A 90 11.52 -7.63 -9.45
C ARG A 90 11.18 -7.06 -8.08
N SER A 91 11.63 -5.84 -7.78
CA SER A 91 11.32 -5.18 -6.51
C SER A 91 9.82 -4.87 -6.42
N ALA A 92 9.21 -4.36 -7.49
CA ALA A 92 7.79 -4.06 -7.50
C ALA A 92 6.90 -5.32 -7.47
N ASP A 93 7.32 -6.42 -8.11
CA ASP A 93 6.65 -7.72 -7.98
C ASP A 93 6.71 -8.25 -6.55
N THR A 94 7.86 -8.07 -5.87
CA THR A 94 8.04 -8.46 -4.46
C THR A 94 7.11 -7.67 -3.55
N ALA A 95 7.05 -6.34 -3.70
CA ALA A 95 6.12 -5.50 -2.95
C ALA A 95 4.64 -5.85 -3.26
N SER A 96 4.30 -6.16 -4.51
CA SER A 96 2.95 -6.55 -4.88
C SER A 96 2.54 -7.88 -4.25
N ARG A 97 3.44 -8.87 -4.21
CA ARG A 97 3.22 -10.15 -3.52
C ARG A 97 3.06 -9.95 -2.02
N MET A 98 3.95 -9.17 -1.40
CA MET A 98 3.84 -8.84 0.02
C MET A 98 2.53 -8.12 0.36
N ASN A 99 2.10 -7.17 -0.48
CA ASN A 99 0.82 -6.48 -0.33
C ASN A 99 -0.37 -7.45 -0.35
N GLN A 100 -0.30 -8.47 -1.21
CA GLN A 100 -1.29 -9.53 -1.28
C GLN A 100 -1.27 -10.41 -0.03
N ASP A 101 -0.08 -10.81 0.44
CA ASP A 101 0.07 -11.63 1.64
C ASP A 101 -0.42 -10.91 2.90
N ILE A 102 -0.16 -9.60 3.02
CA ILE A 102 -0.71 -8.76 4.09
C ILE A 102 -2.23 -8.85 4.09
N PHE A 103 -2.86 -8.66 2.94
CA PHE A 103 -4.30 -8.73 2.85
C PHE A 103 -4.86 -10.11 3.15
N ASP A 104 -4.23 -11.17 2.65
CA ASP A 104 -4.68 -12.54 2.90
C ASP A 104 -4.46 -12.94 4.37
N GLY A 105 -3.44 -12.41 5.03
CA GLY A 105 -3.25 -12.56 6.47
C GLY A 105 -4.32 -11.82 7.28
N LEU A 106 -4.64 -10.56 6.93
CA LEU A 106 -5.71 -9.78 7.57
C LEU A 106 -7.10 -10.43 7.40
N LYS A 107 -7.32 -11.16 6.31
CA LYS A 107 -8.53 -11.97 6.10
C LYS A 107 -8.61 -13.18 7.02
N ARG A 108 -7.46 -13.74 7.41
CA ARG A 108 -7.36 -14.96 8.22
C ARG A 108 -7.32 -14.67 9.72
N THR A 109 -6.82 -13.50 10.13
CA THR A 109 -6.88 -13.06 11.53
C THR A 109 -8.31 -13.07 12.03
N GLU A 110 -8.53 -13.70 13.18
CA GLU A 110 -9.86 -13.99 13.72
C GLU A 110 -10.67 -12.71 13.91
N TYR A 111 -11.98 -12.82 13.62
CA TYR A 111 -12.95 -11.74 13.41
C TYR A 111 -13.09 -10.69 14.53
N GLY A 112 -12.50 -10.89 15.70
CA GLY A 112 -12.72 -10.04 16.87
C GLY A 112 -12.14 -8.62 16.76
N TRP A 113 -11.01 -8.44 16.07
CA TRP A 113 -10.34 -7.13 16.04
C TRP A 113 -11.12 -6.06 15.28
N LEU A 114 -11.85 -6.45 14.21
CA LEU A 114 -12.62 -5.53 13.39
C LEU A 114 -13.86 -5.04 14.13
N ASP A 115 -14.55 -5.96 14.82
CA ASP A 115 -15.70 -5.64 15.67
C ASP A 115 -15.28 -4.72 16.83
N GLU A 116 -14.15 -5.02 17.47
CA GLU A 116 -13.57 -4.18 18.54
C GLU A 116 -13.22 -2.77 18.03
N ALA A 117 -12.65 -2.68 16.83
CA ALA A 117 -12.30 -1.39 16.23
C ALA A 117 -13.52 -0.50 16.00
N PHE A 118 -14.59 -1.04 15.43
CA PHE A 118 -15.81 -0.28 15.20
C PHE A 118 -16.51 0.07 16.52
N ALA A 119 -16.52 -0.84 17.50
CA ALA A 119 -17.09 -0.58 18.82
C ALA A 119 -16.35 0.56 19.55
N ASN A 120 -15.02 0.60 19.44
CA ASN A 120 -14.17 1.58 20.11
C ASN A 120 -13.91 2.85 19.28
N LYS A 121 -14.38 2.89 18.02
CA LYS A 121 -14.09 3.95 17.04
C LYS A 121 -12.58 4.22 16.90
N ASP A 122 -11.79 3.16 16.86
CA ASP A 122 -10.32 3.23 16.84
C ASP A 122 -9.78 3.13 15.40
N PRO A 123 -9.31 4.24 14.81
CA PRO A 123 -8.80 4.24 13.44
C PRO A 123 -7.43 3.56 13.30
N GLU A 124 -6.70 3.34 14.40
CA GLU A 124 -5.34 2.79 14.36
C GLU A 124 -5.31 1.26 14.37
N VAL A 125 -6.47 0.60 14.47
CA VAL A 125 -6.52 -0.87 14.52
C VAL A 125 -5.83 -1.52 13.33
N LEU A 126 -6.06 -0.99 12.11
CA LEU A 126 -5.60 -1.65 10.89
C LEU A 126 -4.09 -1.51 10.76
N ALA A 127 -3.56 -0.34 11.11
CA ALA A 127 -2.13 -0.10 11.16
C ALA A 127 -1.42 -1.05 12.16
N ARG A 128 -2.02 -1.32 13.32
CA ARG A 128 -1.50 -2.29 14.29
C ARG A 128 -1.52 -3.72 13.74
N GLN A 129 -2.65 -4.16 13.18
CA GLN A 129 -2.78 -5.49 12.59
C GLN A 129 -1.80 -5.71 11.42
N GLU A 130 -1.61 -4.69 10.57
CA GLU A 130 -0.61 -4.72 9.51
C GLU A 130 0.80 -4.86 10.08
N LYS A 131 1.14 -4.10 11.11
CA LYS A 131 2.46 -4.16 11.76
C LYS A 131 2.75 -5.53 12.36
N ASP A 132 1.78 -6.12 13.06
CA ASP A 132 1.93 -7.43 13.70
C ASP A 132 2.11 -8.54 12.66
N LEU A 133 1.35 -8.47 11.56
CA LEU A 133 1.47 -9.40 10.44
C LEU A 133 2.78 -9.21 9.67
N LEU A 134 3.22 -7.96 9.48
CA LEU A 134 4.43 -7.60 8.75
C LEU A 134 5.66 -8.30 9.33
N GLN A 135 5.80 -8.29 10.65
CA GLN A 135 6.93 -8.94 11.32
C GLN A 135 6.98 -10.45 10.97
N SER A 136 5.83 -11.12 11.04
CA SER A 136 5.73 -12.54 10.73
C SER A 136 6.06 -12.84 9.26
N LEU A 137 5.61 -11.98 8.34
CA LEU A 137 5.89 -12.15 6.91
C LEU A 137 7.37 -11.94 6.60
N GLN A 138 8.02 -10.96 7.23
CA GLN A 138 9.45 -10.70 7.05
C GLN A 138 10.37 -11.78 7.63
N ASP A 139 9.88 -12.53 8.63
CA ASP A 139 10.59 -13.69 9.19
C ASP A 139 10.52 -14.93 8.27
N ILE A 140 9.48 -15.03 7.44
CA ILE A 140 9.26 -16.15 6.50
C ILE A 140 9.87 -15.84 5.12
N HIS A 141 9.79 -14.59 4.69
CA HIS A 141 10.17 -14.11 3.36
C HIS A 141 11.30 -13.08 3.48
N ASP A 142 12.54 -13.54 3.36
CA ASP A 142 13.74 -12.68 3.47
C ASP A 142 13.72 -11.51 2.47
N ASP A 143 13.15 -11.73 1.30
CA ASP A 143 13.01 -10.73 0.26
C ASP A 143 12.05 -9.59 0.64
N TYR A 144 11.17 -9.75 1.63
CA TYR A 144 10.30 -8.66 2.10
C TYR A 144 11.01 -7.60 2.94
N LYS A 145 12.27 -7.83 3.31
CA LYS A 145 13.09 -6.86 4.06
C LYS A 145 13.44 -5.62 3.24
N ASN A 146 13.40 -5.71 1.91
CA ASN A 146 13.64 -4.58 1.01
C ASN A 146 12.38 -3.74 0.72
N VAL A 147 11.22 -4.16 1.23
CA VAL A 147 9.94 -3.48 1.06
C VAL A 147 9.65 -2.64 2.31
N GLN A 148 9.36 -1.36 2.13
CA GLN A 148 8.89 -0.50 3.20
C GLN A 148 7.44 -0.08 2.95
N ILE A 149 6.59 -0.20 3.98
CA ILE A 149 5.23 0.33 3.97
C ILE A 149 5.29 1.79 4.45
N LEU A 150 4.77 2.70 3.64
CA LEU A 150 4.62 4.11 3.98
C LEU A 150 3.15 4.39 4.26
N SER A 151 2.79 4.54 5.53
CA SER A 151 1.42 4.94 5.92
C SER A 151 1.26 6.44 5.69
N VAL A 152 0.36 6.81 4.78
CA VAL A 152 0.16 8.19 4.34
C VAL A 152 -1.29 8.65 4.50
N GLY A 153 -1.48 9.96 4.62
CA GLY A 153 -2.81 10.57 4.59
C GLY A 153 -3.49 10.44 3.23
N GLU A 154 -4.79 10.70 3.17
CA GLU A 154 -5.55 10.65 1.91
C GLU A 154 -5.05 11.66 0.88
N ASP A 155 -4.62 12.85 1.31
CA ASP A 155 -4.13 13.90 0.42
C ASP A 155 -2.79 13.52 -0.23
N ASP A 156 -1.83 13.01 0.55
CA ASP A 156 -0.56 12.50 0.05
C ASP A 156 -0.76 11.30 -0.89
N PHE A 157 -1.73 10.44 -0.57
CA PHE A 157 -2.09 9.32 -1.41
C PHE A 157 -2.66 9.79 -2.75
N LYS A 158 -3.55 10.78 -2.76
CA LYS A 158 -4.11 11.38 -3.98
C LYS A 158 -3.04 12.09 -4.81
N LEU A 159 -2.09 12.76 -4.16
CA LEU A 159 -0.96 13.36 -4.84
C LEU A 159 -0.14 12.29 -5.58
N ALA A 160 0.25 11.22 -4.87
CA ALA A 160 0.94 10.08 -5.47
C ALA A 160 0.11 9.42 -6.58
N GLU A 161 -1.20 9.25 -6.37
CA GLU A 161 -2.13 8.70 -7.34
C GLU A 161 -2.19 9.54 -8.62
N SER A 162 -2.26 10.87 -8.50
CA SER A 162 -2.27 11.77 -9.66
C SER A 162 -0.99 11.71 -10.48
N SER A 163 0.17 11.55 -9.84
CA SER A 163 1.47 11.40 -10.53
C SER A 163 1.60 10.15 -11.39
N ILE A 164 0.67 9.19 -11.22
CA ILE A 164 0.60 7.94 -11.99
C ILE A 164 -0.34 8.05 -13.18
N TYR A 165 -1.34 8.93 -13.06
CA TYR A 165 -2.45 9.07 -14.00
C TYR A 165 -2.43 10.38 -14.79
N ASP A 166 -1.41 11.22 -14.63
CA ASP A 166 -1.32 12.49 -15.36
C ASP A 166 -1.25 12.21 -16.87
N PRO A 167 -2.25 12.64 -17.66
CA PRO A 167 -2.28 12.45 -19.09
C PRO A 167 -1.46 13.53 -19.79
N CYS A 168 -0.14 13.45 -19.70
CA CYS A 168 0.78 14.07 -20.67
C CYS A 168 1.51 12.89 -21.35
N ASP A 169 1.24 12.47 -22.58
CA ASP A 169 0.90 13.22 -23.79
C ASP A 169 -0.09 12.42 -24.68
N GLN A 170 -1.23 13.03 -25.00
CA GLN A 170 -2.01 12.74 -26.21
C GLN A 170 -2.02 13.98 -27.12
N GLU A 171 -0.85 14.46 -27.53
CA GLU A 171 -0.74 15.31 -28.73
C GLU A 171 0.59 15.01 -29.44
N GLU A 172 0.53 14.13 -30.44
CA GLU A 172 1.23 14.29 -31.74
C GLU A 172 0.45 13.58 -32.85
#